data_AF-A0A197SMM6-F1
#
_entry.id   AF-A0A197SMM6-F1
#
_cell.length_a   1.000
_cell.length_b   1.000
_cell.length_c   1.000
_cell.angle_alpha   90.00
_cell.angle_beta   90.00
_cell.angle_gamma   90.00
#
_symmetry.space_group_name_H-M   'P 1'
#
loop_
_entity.id
_entity.type
_entity.pdbx_description
1 polymer ?
#
loop_
_entity_poly.entity_id
_entity_poly.type
_entity_poly.pdbx_seq_one_letter_code
_entity_poly.pdbx_strand_id
1 'polypeptide(L)'
;MVSEQPSAPARRPKGEPRFPGGPVADPAGSHHERRIRSFQPRRSRVTTGQGEYLERLWPQWGLDIDGQGTLDLDAMFDGLPVVLEIGFGMGEATAEMAAADPGTGILAVDVHTPGQGNLLGLAERGGLTNVRVANGDAIILLREMLPPQSLDGLRVYFPDPWPKARHHKRRIIQPDFLTLAAPRLKPGAVLHCATDWEPYAEQMLEVLNAHPAFENTQADGGYAPRPGFRPLTRFEGQGLDKGHVVHDLLFTRVAELPAA
;
A
#
# COMPACT_ATOMS: atom_id res chain seq x y z
N MET A 1 -13.78 0.82 54.93
CA MET A 1 -12.87 0.78 53.77
C MET A 1 -13.43 -0.22 52.78
N VAL A 2 -14.21 0.25 51.80
CA VAL A 2 -14.76 -0.60 50.74
C VAL A 2 -13.81 -0.49 49.56
N SER A 3 -13.03 -1.54 49.32
CA SER A 3 -12.19 -1.63 48.12
C SER A 3 -13.08 -1.86 46.90
N GLU A 4 -13.22 -0.84 46.06
CA GLU A 4 -13.75 -1.02 44.71
C GLU A 4 -12.75 -1.82 43.89
N GLN A 5 -13.17 -3.00 43.41
CA GLN A 5 -12.45 -3.70 42.36
C GLN A 5 -12.65 -2.96 41.04
N PRO A 6 -11.61 -2.82 40.19
CA PRO A 6 -11.78 -2.24 38.88
C PRO A 6 -12.70 -3.13 38.03
N SER A 7 -13.82 -2.57 37.57
CA SER A 7 -14.74 -3.28 36.69
C SER A 7 -14.03 -3.67 35.40
N ALA A 8 -14.19 -4.93 34.98
CA ALA A 8 -13.72 -5.39 33.68
C ALA A 8 -14.24 -4.45 32.56
N PRO A 9 -13.43 -4.13 31.54
CA PRO A 9 -13.86 -3.22 30.47
C PRO A 9 -15.08 -3.81 29.77
N ALA A 10 -16.14 -2.99 29.67
CA ALA A 10 -17.38 -3.37 29.00
C ALA A 10 -17.08 -3.86 27.58
N ARG A 11 -17.69 -4.99 27.18
CA ARG A 11 -17.59 -5.50 25.81
C ARG A 11 -18.21 -4.47 24.86
N ARG A 12 -17.43 -3.96 23.91
CA ARG A 12 -17.92 -3.00 22.91
C ARG A 12 -19.04 -3.62 22.06
N PRO A 13 -20.13 -2.88 21.80
CA PRO A 13 -21.19 -3.30 20.88
C PRO A 13 -20.68 -3.76 19.51
N LYS A 14 -21.36 -4.76 18.95
CA LYS A 14 -21.04 -5.29 17.62
C LYS A 14 -21.35 -4.24 16.55
N GLY A 15 -20.32 -3.65 15.97
CA GLY A 15 -20.44 -2.69 14.86
C GLY A 15 -19.91 -1.29 15.15
N GLU A 16 -19.70 -0.92 16.42
CA GLU A 16 -19.05 0.37 16.72
C GLU A 16 -17.59 0.35 16.23
N PRO A 17 -17.04 1.45 15.68
CA PRO A 17 -15.63 1.56 15.30
C PRO A 17 -14.71 1.41 16.52
N ARG A 18 -13.49 0.88 16.33
CA ARG A 18 -12.52 0.75 17.44
C ARG A 18 -11.95 2.08 17.87
N PHE A 19 -11.91 3.00 16.93
CA PHE A 19 -11.45 4.36 17.08
C PHE A 19 -12.56 5.21 16.44
N PRO A 20 -13.40 5.90 17.22
CA PRO A 20 -14.57 6.62 16.70
C PRO A 20 -14.27 7.66 15.61
N GLY A 21 -13.01 8.11 15.47
CA GLY A 21 -12.52 8.96 14.38
C GLY A 21 -11.36 8.35 13.57
N GLY A 22 -11.14 7.04 13.69
CA GLY A 22 -10.08 6.32 12.96
C GLY A 22 -10.63 5.49 11.79
N PRO A 23 -9.79 4.61 11.21
CA PRO A 23 -10.12 3.83 10.03
C PRO A 23 -11.30 2.89 10.26
N VAL A 24 -12.18 2.79 9.26
CA VAL A 24 -13.35 1.89 9.27
C VAL A 24 -12.94 0.48 8.84
N ALA A 25 -13.55 -0.57 9.42
CA ALA A 25 -13.11 -1.95 9.15
C ALA A 25 -13.37 -2.44 7.71
N ASP A 26 -14.36 -1.88 7.02
CA ASP A 26 -14.71 -2.16 5.62
C ASP A 26 -15.30 -0.86 5.03
N PRO A 27 -14.45 0.12 4.66
CA PRO A 27 -14.90 1.48 4.35
C PRO A 27 -15.78 1.54 3.11
N ALA A 28 -15.45 0.75 2.10
CA ALA A 28 -16.26 0.53 0.91
C ALA A 28 -17.52 -0.33 1.16
N GLY A 29 -17.78 -0.75 2.41
CA GLY A 29 -18.99 -1.42 2.84
C GLY A 29 -19.50 -2.48 1.88
N SER A 30 -18.69 -3.49 1.57
CA SER A 30 -19.00 -4.47 0.52
C SER A 30 -19.82 -3.89 -0.64
N HIS A 31 -19.33 -2.84 -1.33
CA HIS A 31 -19.69 -2.61 -2.73
C HIS A 31 -19.76 -4.00 -3.36
N HIS A 32 -20.93 -4.41 -3.85
CA HIS A 32 -21.44 -5.78 -3.97
C HIS A 32 -20.61 -6.76 -4.86
N GLU A 33 -19.34 -6.49 -5.10
CA GLU A 33 -18.40 -7.29 -5.85
C GLU A 33 -17.88 -8.46 -5.01
N ARG A 34 -18.31 -9.67 -5.39
CA ARG A 34 -17.67 -10.92 -4.97
C ARG A 34 -16.35 -11.12 -5.72
N ARG A 35 -15.40 -10.18 -5.60
CA ARG A 35 -14.05 -10.34 -6.16
C ARG A 35 -13.16 -11.13 -5.22
N ILE A 36 -12.23 -11.89 -5.79
CA ILE A 36 -11.16 -12.53 -5.02
C ILE A 36 -10.19 -11.42 -4.57
N ARG A 37 -10.18 -11.14 -3.26
CA ARG A 37 -9.25 -10.18 -2.65
C ARG A 37 -7.81 -10.70 -2.70
N SER A 38 -6.88 -9.78 -2.96
CA SER A 38 -5.45 -10.08 -3.01
C SER A 38 -4.76 -10.09 -1.65
N PHE A 39 -5.41 -9.50 -0.65
CA PHE A 39 -4.97 -9.43 0.73
C PHE A 39 -5.86 -10.26 1.66
N GLN A 40 -5.31 -10.63 2.81
CA GLN A 40 -6.09 -11.15 3.93
C GLN A 40 -6.04 -10.16 5.10
N PRO A 41 -7.18 -9.56 5.51
CA PRO A 41 -7.20 -8.66 6.65
C PRO A 41 -6.67 -9.36 7.91
N ARG A 42 -5.51 -8.92 8.40
CA ARG A 42 -4.96 -9.43 9.66
C ARG A 42 -5.53 -8.60 10.79
N ARG A 43 -6.43 -9.21 11.58
CA ARG A 43 -6.97 -8.61 12.80
C ARG A 43 -5.96 -8.73 13.95
N SER A 44 -4.84 -8.02 13.83
CA SER A 44 -3.85 -7.94 14.90
C SER A 44 -4.26 -6.91 15.95
N ARG A 45 -3.75 -7.07 17.17
CA ARG A 45 -4.00 -6.15 18.27
C ARG A 45 -3.28 -4.81 18.01
N VAL A 46 -4.06 -3.74 17.89
CA VAL A 46 -3.55 -2.36 17.96
C VAL A 46 -3.06 -2.08 19.38
N THR A 47 -1.84 -1.56 19.52
CA THR A 47 -1.26 -1.13 20.81
C THR A 47 -1.88 0.19 21.26
N THR A 48 -1.68 0.59 22.52
CA THR A 48 -2.18 1.87 23.04
C THR A 48 -1.66 3.05 22.22
N GLY A 49 -0.34 3.14 22.02
CA GLY A 49 0.26 4.23 21.25
C GLY A 49 -0.20 4.28 19.79
N GLN A 50 -0.37 3.13 19.13
CA GLN A 50 -0.95 3.10 17.77
C GLN A 50 -2.39 3.62 17.76
N GLY A 51 -3.18 3.29 18.78
CA GLY A 51 -4.56 3.78 18.93
C GLY A 51 -4.62 5.28 19.12
N GLU A 52 -3.76 5.85 19.97
CA GLU A 52 -3.66 7.30 20.20
C GLU A 52 -3.30 8.07 18.92
N TYR A 53 -2.36 7.54 18.12
CA TYR A 53 -2.05 8.13 16.82
C TYR A 53 -3.21 8.05 15.83
N LEU A 54 -3.92 6.92 15.77
CA LEU A 54 -5.09 6.79 14.91
C LEU A 54 -6.18 7.80 15.30
N GLU A 55 -6.51 7.93 16.57
CA GLU A 55 -7.56 8.86 17.01
C GLU A 55 -7.21 10.32 16.74
N ARG A 56 -5.95 10.70 16.93
CA ARG A 56 -5.52 12.09 16.83
C ARG A 56 -5.17 12.53 15.41
N LEU A 57 -4.55 11.65 14.62
CA LEU A 57 -3.96 12.01 13.32
C LEU A 57 -4.80 11.55 12.13
N TRP A 58 -5.65 10.53 12.28
CA TRP A 58 -6.49 10.05 11.18
C TRP A 58 -7.38 11.14 10.56
N PRO A 59 -8.04 12.04 11.32
CA PRO A 59 -8.89 13.07 10.72
C PRO A 59 -8.16 14.06 9.79
N GLN A 60 -6.84 14.18 9.92
CA GLN A 60 -6.04 15.12 9.14
C GLN A 60 -5.15 14.42 8.09
N TRP A 61 -4.70 13.20 8.35
CA TRP A 61 -3.70 12.50 7.54
C TRP A 61 -4.19 11.16 6.99
N GLY A 62 -5.33 10.69 7.49
CA GLY A 62 -5.96 9.45 7.13
C GLY A 62 -7.11 9.66 6.14
N LEU A 63 -7.39 8.65 5.32
CA LEU A 63 -8.60 8.58 4.53
C LEU A 63 -9.09 7.14 4.40
N ASP A 64 -10.40 6.96 4.30
CA ASP A 64 -11.03 5.68 4.04
C ASP A 64 -11.30 5.52 2.54
N ILE A 65 -10.96 4.37 1.97
CA ILE A 65 -11.24 4.02 0.58
C ILE A 65 -12.67 3.48 0.53
N ASP A 66 -13.62 4.39 0.42
CA ASP A 66 -15.06 4.11 0.39
C ASP A 66 -15.61 3.97 -1.05
N GLY A 67 -14.78 4.27 -2.06
CA GLY A 67 -15.18 4.27 -3.47
C GLY A 67 -16.06 5.45 -3.87
N GLN A 68 -16.10 6.51 -3.05
CA GLN A 68 -16.91 7.70 -3.31
C GLN A 68 -16.03 8.91 -3.58
N GLY A 69 -16.33 9.60 -4.70
CA GLY A 69 -15.60 10.79 -5.11
C GLY A 69 -14.18 10.50 -5.58
N THR A 70 -13.65 11.45 -6.35
CA THR A 70 -12.25 11.42 -6.78
C THR A 70 -11.41 12.26 -5.84
N LEU A 71 -10.23 11.75 -5.46
CA LEU A 71 -9.26 12.45 -4.64
C LEU A 71 -8.64 13.63 -5.42
N ASP A 72 -8.45 14.74 -4.72
CA ASP A 72 -7.63 15.86 -5.18
C ASP A 72 -6.22 15.70 -4.59
N LEU A 73 -5.33 15.08 -5.35
CA LEU A 73 -3.95 14.81 -4.90
C LEU A 73 -3.11 16.08 -4.81
N ASP A 74 -3.35 17.06 -5.69
CA ASP A 74 -2.63 18.34 -5.67
C ASP A 74 -2.93 19.10 -4.38
N ALA A 75 -4.21 19.18 -3.99
CA ALA A 75 -4.59 19.78 -2.71
C ALA A 75 -4.10 18.95 -1.50
N MET A 76 -4.07 17.63 -1.63
CA MET A 76 -3.66 16.74 -0.55
C MET A 76 -2.16 16.83 -0.24
N PHE A 77 -1.33 17.05 -1.26
CA PHE A 77 0.14 17.05 -1.17
C PHE A 77 0.77 18.39 -1.56
N ASP A 78 0.01 19.48 -1.58
CA ASP A 78 0.50 20.83 -1.92
C ASP A 78 1.24 20.89 -3.27
N GLY A 79 0.75 20.14 -4.27
CA GLY A 79 1.31 20.07 -5.62
C GLY A 79 2.58 19.23 -5.78
N LEU A 80 3.01 18.48 -4.75
CA LEU A 80 4.12 17.54 -4.87
C LEU A 80 3.76 16.37 -5.82
N PRO A 81 4.72 15.81 -6.58
CA PRO A 81 4.53 14.56 -7.30
C PRO A 81 4.13 13.44 -6.32
N VAL A 82 3.20 12.58 -6.73
CA VAL A 82 2.60 11.58 -5.82
C VAL A 82 2.94 10.16 -6.22
N VAL A 83 3.50 9.41 -5.28
CA VAL A 83 3.69 7.96 -5.37
C VAL A 83 2.65 7.24 -4.54
N LEU A 84 1.94 6.31 -5.16
CA LEU A 84 1.08 5.36 -4.46
C LEU A 84 1.92 4.17 -3.96
N GLU A 85 1.84 3.85 -2.68
CA GLU A 85 2.42 2.62 -2.11
C GLU A 85 1.28 1.69 -1.65
N ILE A 86 1.22 0.48 -2.19
CA ILE A 86 0.19 -0.52 -1.83
C ILE A 86 0.81 -1.58 -0.92
N GLY A 87 0.22 -1.76 0.27
CA GLY A 87 0.63 -2.76 1.23
C GLY A 87 1.87 -2.37 2.03
N PHE A 88 1.91 -1.14 2.56
CA PHE A 88 3.07 -0.62 3.31
C PHE A 88 3.35 -1.37 4.63
N GLY A 89 2.44 -2.24 5.08
CA GLY A 89 2.59 -3.07 6.27
C GLY A 89 2.69 -2.21 7.53
N MET A 90 3.87 -2.20 8.16
CA MET A 90 4.13 -1.41 9.36
C MET A 90 4.64 0.02 9.04
N GLY A 91 5.02 0.30 7.79
CA GLY A 91 5.34 1.65 7.33
C GLY A 91 6.73 2.18 7.71
N GLU A 92 7.63 1.38 8.29
CA GLU A 92 9.00 1.85 8.58
C GLU A 92 9.74 2.27 7.30
N ALA A 93 9.69 1.42 6.26
CA ALA A 93 10.32 1.72 4.98
C ALA A 93 9.68 2.95 4.31
N THR A 94 8.35 3.06 4.37
CA THR A 94 7.60 4.23 3.88
C THR A 94 8.06 5.52 4.55
N ALA A 95 8.16 5.53 5.87
CA ALA A 95 8.59 6.71 6.62
C ALA A 95 10.05 7.08 6.33
N GLU A 96 10.94 6.09 6.21
CA GLU A 96 12.35 6.32 5.86
C GLU A 96 12.50 6.90 4.45
N MET A 97 11.80 6.34 3.46
CA MET A 97 11.82 6.87 2.09
C MET A 97 11.20 8.28 2.02
N ALA A 98 10.09 8.52 2.72
CA ALA A 98 9.44 9.83 2.75
C ALA A 98 10.32 10.90 3.43
N ALA A 99 11.10 10.53 4.45
CA ALA A 99 12.08 11.40 5.07
C ALA A 99 13.27 11.71 4.16
N ALA A 100 13.71 10.71 3.38
CA ALA A 100 14.83 10.86 2.44
C ALA A 100 14.46 11.65 1.17
N ASP A 101 13.17 11.69 0.82
CA ASP A 101 12.63 12.40 -0.33
C ASP A 101 11.40 13.26 0.05
N PRO A 102 11.61 14.39 0.74
CA PRO A 102 10.51 15.28 1.15
C PRO A 102 9.82 15.97 -0.04
N GLY A 103 10.40 15.90 -1.25
CA GLY A 103 9.84 16.47 -2.47
C GLY A 103 8.77 15.58 -3.12
N THR A 104 8.50 14.39 -2.58
CA THR A 104 7.51 13.45 -3.11
C THR A 104 6.43 13.16 -2.07
N GLY A 105 5.17 13.32 -2.46
CA GLY A 105 4.02 12.89 -1.68
C GLY A 105 3.82 11.37 -1.74
N ILE A 106 3.57 10.74 -0.59
CA ILE A 106 3.33 9.30 -0.49
C ILE A 106 1.89 9.07 -0.04
N LEU A 107 1.08 8.50 -0.95
CA LEU A 107 -0.23 7.94 -0.62
C LEU A 107 -0.03 6.45 -0.24
N ALA A 108 0.04 6.17 1.05
CA ALA A 108 0.32 4.84 1.57
C ALA A 108 -1.00 4.10 1.88
N VAL A 109 -1.28 3.02 1.16
CA VAL A 109 -2.50 2.21 1.30
C VAL A 109 -2.22 0.90 2.02
N ASP A 110 -2.99 0.60 3.05
CA ASP A 110 -3.01 -0.73 3.67
C ASP A 110 -4.36 -0.98 4.35
N VAL A 111 -4.69 -2.24 4.65
CA VAL A 111 -5.85 -2.63 5.46
C VAL A 111 -5.45 -3.02 6.90
N HIS A 112 -4.16 -2.95 7.22
CA HIS A 112 -3.60 -3.32 8.50
C HIS A 112 -3.63 -2.15 9.49
N THR A 113 -4.69 -2.07 10.29
CA THR A 113 -4.89 -0.98 11.26
C THR A 113 -3.71 -0.71 12.21
N PRO A 114 -3.01 -1.72 12.78
CA PRO A 114 -1.81 -1.46 13.57
C PRO A 114 -0.70 -0.76 12.79
N GLY A 115 -0.56 -1.11 11.51
CA GLY A 115 0.39 -0.50 10.59
C GLY A 115 0.06 0.95 10.30
N GLN A 116 -1.21 1.24 10.02
CA GLN A 116 -1.71 2.61 9.82
C GLN A 116 -1.37 3.51 11.02
N GLY A 117 -1.64 3.05 12.24
CA GLY A 117 -1.30 3.81 13.46
C GLY A 117 0.22 3.95 13.67
N ASN A 118 1.00 2.95 13.28
CA ASN A 118 2.46 3.01 13.37
C ASN A 118 3.05 4.03 12.39
N LEU A 119 2.60 4.01 11.13
CA LEU A 119 3.05 4.96 10.10
C LEU A 119 2.70 6.40 10.47
N LEU A 120 1.48 6.66 10.96
CA LEU A 120 1.11 7.99 11.47
C LEU A 120 2.02 8.44 12.61
N GLY A 121 2.31 7.54 13.56
CA GLY A 121 3.24 7.84 14.64
C GLY A 121 4.68 8.07 14.18
N LEU A 122 5.15 7.34 13.17
CA LEU A 122 6.46 7.56 12.55
C LEU A 122 6.51 8.91 11.83
N ALA A 123 5.49 9.24 11.06
CA ALA A 123 5.38 10.51 10.36
C ALA A 123 5.41 11.69 11.34
N GLU A 124 4.63 11.63 12.42
CA GLU A 124 4.66 12.69 13.44
C GLU A 124 6.03 12.82 14.09
N ARG A 125 6.63 11.71 14.56
CA ARG A 125 7.95 11.76 15.22
C ARG A 125 9.06 12.23 14.29
N GLY A 126 8.93 11.95 12.99
CA GLY A 126 9.86 12.40 11.95
C GLY A 126 9.55 13.79 11.40
N GLY A 127 8.46 14.43 11.80
CA GLY A 127 8.01 15.69 11.23
C GLY A 127 7.68 15.61 9.73
N LEU A 128 7.35 14.42 9.23
CA LEU A 128 7.06 14.19 7.81
C LEU A 128 5.71 14.80 7.50
N THR A 129 5.58 15.64 6.47
CA THR A 129 4.29 16.23 6.04
C THR A 129 3.78 15.67 4.71
N ASN A 130 4.64 14.92 4.02
CA ASN A 130 4.44 14.35 2.69
C ASN A 130 3.88 12.91 2.71
N VAL A 131 3.26 12.47 3.81
CA VAL A 131 2.65 11.13 3.92
C VAL A 131 1.16 11.26 4.20
N ARG A 132 0.34 10.46 3.49
CA ARG A 132 -1.08 10.25 3.78
C ARG A 132 -1.35 8.76 3.86
N VAL A 133 -2.21 8.36 4.80
CA VAL A 133 -2.54 6.95 5.06
C VAL A 133 -3.95 6.65 4.60
N ALA A 134 -4.10 5.69 3.68
CA ALA A 134 -5.38 5.28 3.17
C ALA A 134 -5.73 3.86 3.65
N ASN A 135 -6.95 3.68 4.16
CA ASN A 135 -7.46 2.41 4.64
C ASN A 135 -8.47 1.82 3.65
N GLY A 136 -8.23 0.60 3.18
CA GLY A 136 -9.17 -0.15 2.34
C GLY A 136 -8.53 -0.84 1.15
N ASP A 137 -9.36 -1.25 0.19
CA ASP A 137 -8.92 -2.02 -0.98
C ASP A 137 -8.32 -1.09 -2.05
N ALA A 138 -7.02 -1.26 -2.34
CA ALA A 138 -6.33 -0.48 -3.36
C ALA A 138 -6.95 -0.63 -4.78
N ILE A 139 -7.65 -1.74 -5.07
CA ILE A 139 -8.38 -1.90 -6.33
C ILE A 139 -9.53 -0.89 -6.42
N ILE A 140 -10.23 -0.63 -5.32
CA ILE A 140 -11.32 0.36 -5.29
C ILE A 140 -10.74 1.77 -5.44
N LEU A 141 -9.63 2.07 -4.75
CA LEU A 141 -8.93 3.35 -4.88
C LEU A 141 -8.53 3.62 -6.35
N LEU A 142 -7.85 2.67 -6.98
CA LEU A 142 -7.43 2.79 -8.38
C LEU A 142 -8.62 2.91 -9.34
N ARG A 143 -9.71 2.19 -9.09
CA ARG A 143 -10.87 2.17 -9.98
C ARG A 143 -11.70 3.44 -9.87
N GLU A 144 -12.05 3.83 -8.66
CA GLU A 144 -13.12 4.81 -8.40
C GLU A 144 -12.60 6.18 -7.95
N MET A 145 -11.46 6.22 -7.26
CA MET A 145 -11.09 7.41 -6.48
C MET A 145 -9.86 8.14 -7.01
N LEU A 146 -9.04 7.51 -7.87
CA LEU A 146 -7.87 8.16 -8.46
C LEU A 146 -8.17 8.72 -9.86
N PRO A 147 -7.89 10.01 -10.11
CA PRO A 147 -7.99 10.57 -11.46
C PRO A 147 -7.03 9.88 -12.45
N PRO A 148 -7.31 9.92 -13.76
CA PRO A 148 -6.34 9.51 -14.76
C PRO A 148 -5.04 10.31 -14.66
N GLN A 149 -3.89 9.66 -14.89
CA GLN A 149 -2.56 10.29 -14.94
C GLN A 149 -2.22 11.18 -13.73
N SER A 150 -2.68 10.80 -12.53
CA SER A 150 -2.46 11.56 -11.30
C SER A 150 -1.25 11.08 -10.49
N LEU A 151 -0.70 9.90 -10.80
CA LEU A 151 0.40 9.30 -10.05
C LEU A 151 1.73 9.39 -10.83
N ASP A 152 2.78 9.81 -10.13
CA ASP A 152 4.16 9.87 -10.60
C ASP A 152 4.93 8.55 -10.34
N GLY A 153 4.35 7.65 -9.55
CA GLY A 153 4.87 6.29 -9.37
C GLY A 153 3.92 5.37 -8.60
N LEU A 154 4.24 4.07 -8.64
CA LEU A 154 3.52 3.02 -7.92
C LEU A 154 4.53 2.05 -7.31
N ARG A 155 4.39 1.76 -6.01
CA ARG A 155 5.20 0.81 -5.26
C ARG A 155 4.35 -0.34 -4.74
N VAL A 156 4.81 -1.57 -4.93
CA VAL A 156 4.19 -2.79 -4.40
C VAL A 156 5.27 -3.69 -3.83
N TYR A 157 5.58 -3.53 -2.55
CA TYR A 157 6.67 -4.24 -1.89
C TYR A 157 6.15 -5.40 -1.04
N PHE A 158 6.79 -6.56 -1.21
CA PHE A 158 6.52 -7.81 -0.47
C PHE A 158 5.02 -8.17 -0.38
N PRO A 159 4.24 -8.09 -1.48
CA PRO A 159 2.84 -8.47 -1.44
C PRO A 159 2.70 -9.96 -1.09
N ASP A 160 1.56 -10.34 -0.47
CA ASP A 160 1.30 -11.73 -0.07
C ASP A 160 1.58 -12.71 -1.24
N PRO A 161 2.52 -13.67 -1.09
CA PRO A 161 3.02 -14.46 -2.23
C PRO A 161 2.10 -15.60 -2.65
N TRP A 162 1.12 -15.94 -1.80
CA TRP A 162 0.15 -17.01 -2.03
C TRP A 162 0.77 -18.30 -2.61
N PRO A 163 1.66 -18.99 -1.89
CA PRO A 163 2.55 -20.03 -2.45
C PRO A 163 1.83 -21.29 -2.98
N LYS A 164 0.54 -21.46 -2.67
CA LYS A 164 -0.24 -22.61 -3.15
C LYS A 164 -0.86 -22.24 -4.50
N ALA A 165 -0.66 -23.06 -5.54
CA ALA A 165 -1.18 -22.85 -6.90
C ALA A 165 -2.65 -22.40 -6.94
N ARG A 166 -3.53 -23.06 -6.17
CA ARG A 166 -4.97 -22.71 -6.08
C ARG A 166 -5.25 -21.27 -5.60
N HIS A 167 -4.27 -20.59 -5.01
CA HIS A 167 -4.33 -19.23 -4.51
C HIS A 167 -3.61 -18.21 -5.39
N HIS A 168 -2.94 -18.60 -6.50
CA HIS A 168 -2.20 -17.65 -7.34
C HIS A 168 -3.07 -16.51 -7.89
N LYS A 169 -4.35 -16.77 -8.15
CA LYS A 169 -5.36 -15.74 -8.50
C LYS A 169 -5.59 -14.65 -7.43
N ARG A 170 -5.02 -14.81 -6.23
CA ARG A 170 -5.00 -13.80 -5.15
C ARG A 170 -3.72 -12.94 -5.19
N ARG A 171 -2.72 -13.27 -5.99
CA ARG A 171 -1.57 -12.40 -6.18
C ARG A 171 -2.06 -11.07 -6.77
N ILE A 172 -1.52 -9.95 -6.28
CA ILE A 172 -1.96 -8.62 -6.72
C ILE A 172 -1.41 -8.28 -8.11
N ILE A 173 -0.17 -8.67 -8.42
CA ILE A 173 0.43 -8.45 -9.74
C ILE A 173 -0.16 -9.47 -10.72
N GLN A 174 -1.14 -9.00 -11.47
CA GLN A 174 -1.93 -9.72 -12.48
C GLN A 174 -2.23 -8.78 -13.65
N PRO A 175 -2.52 -9.29 -14.85
CA PRO A 175 -2.83 -8.45 -16.01
C PRO A 175 -3.94 -7.42 -15.76
N ASP A 176 -5.02 -7.82 -15.08
CA ASP A 176 -6.14 -6.91 -14.75
C ASP A 176 -5.74 -5.79 -13.79
N PHE A 177 -4.82 -6.06 -12.85
CA PHE A 177 -4.31 -5.03 -11.94
C PHE A 177 -3.46 -4.02 -12.72
N LEU A 178 -2.62 -4.48 -13.63
CA LEU A 178 -1.80 -3.61 -14.47
C LEU A 178 -2.66 -2.76 -15.42
N THR A 179 -3.69 -3.36 -16.03
CA THR A 179 -4.70 -2.66 -16.84
C THR A 179 -5.40 -1.56 -16.04
N LEU A 180 -5.70 -1.82 -14.77
CA LEU A 180 -6.36 -0.86 -13.90
C LEU A 180 -5.41 0.26 -13.44
N ALA A 181 -4.15 -0.06 -13.14
CA ALA A 181 -3.17 0.89 -12.62
C ALA A 181 -2.60 1.81 -13.70
N ALA A 182 -2.36 1.29 -14.92
CA ALA A 182 -1.69 2.02 -15.99
C ALA A 182 -2.34 3.37 -16.37
N PRO A 183 -3.68 3.52 -16.43
CA PRO A 183 -4.31 4.81 -16.72
C PRO A 183 -4.19 5.84 -15.60
N ARG A 184 -3.88 5.43 -14.36
CA ARG A 184 -3.69 6.32 -13.20
C ARG A 184 -2.26 6.86 -13.11
N LEU A 185 -1.32 6.17 -13.73
CA LEU A 185 0.08 6.55 -13.83
C LEU A 185 0.31 7.53 -14.99
N LYS A 186 1.10 8.57 -14.75
CA LYS A 186 1.60 9.45 -15.81
C LYS A 186 2.55 8.66 -16.74
N PRO A 187 2.62 9.00 -18.03
CA PRO A 187 3.75 8.61 -18.88
C PRO A 187 5.09 8.83 -18.17
N GLY A 188 5.97 7.84 -18.19
CA GLY A 188 7.27 7.89 -17.52
C GLY A 188 7.25 7.54 -16.03
N ALA A 189 6.08 7.38 -15.40
CA ALA A 189 6.00 6.96 -14.01
C ALA A 189 6.54 5.53 -13.81
N VAL A 190 7.22 5.31 -12.69
CA VAL A 190 7.83 4.00 -12.37
C VAL A 190 6.87 3.15 -11.55
N LEU A 191 6.62 1.92 -12.00
CA LEU A 191 6.08 0.83 -11.21
C LEU A 191 7.26 0.02 -10.63
N HIS A 192 7.38 0.01 -9.31
CA HIS A 192 8.42 -0.71 -8.58
C HIS A 192 7.80 -1.80 -7.70
N CYS A 193 8.01 -3.05 -8.09
CA CYS A 193 7.65 -4.22 -7.29
C CYS A 193 8.90 -4.81 -6.61
N ALA A 194 8.71 -5.41 -5.43
CA ALA A 194 9.76 -6.19 -4.79
C ALA A 194 9.17 -7.44 -4.11
N THR A 195 9.88 -8.57 -4.16
CA THR A 195 9.45 -9.80 -3.48
C THR A 195 10.64 -10.69 -3.13
N ASP A 196 10.53 -11.43 -2.03
CA ASP A 196 11.50 -12.44 -1.59
C ASP A 196 11.06 -13.88 -1.94
N TRP A 197 10.02 -14.03 -2.77
CA TRP A 197 9.48 -15.32 -3.18
C TRP A 197 9.71 -15.57 -4.67
N GLU A 198 10.71 -16.40 -4.99
CA GLU A 198 11.15 -16.66 -6.37
C GLU A 198 10.00 -17.00 -7.33
N PRO A 199 9.08 -17.96 -7.05
CA PRO A 199 7.97 -18.26 -7.96
C PRO A 199 6.93 -17.13 -8.13
N TYR A 200 7.01 -16.08 -7.31
CA TYR A 200 6.21 -14.89 -7.50
C TYR A 200 7.00 -13.82 -8.25
N ALA A 201 8.31 -13.68 -8.02
CA ALA A 201 9.18 -12.85 -8.84
C ALA A 201 9.10 -13.23 -10.32
N GLU A 202 9.19 -14.53 -10.64
CA GLU A 202 9.05 -15.06 -12.00
C GLU A 202 7.70 -14.68 -12.62
N GLN A 203 6.60 -14.86 -11.86
CA GLN A 203 5.25 -14.49 -12.32
C GLN A 203 5.11 -12.96 -12.52
N MET A 204 5.66 -12.15 -11.62
CA MET A 204 5.64 -10.69 -11.76
C MET A 204 6.35 -10.28 -13.04
N LEU A 205 7.54 -10.86 -13.31
CA LEU A 205 8.33 -10.57 -14.49
C LEU A 205 7.60 -10.95 -15.78
N GLU A 206 7.00 -12.15 -15.84
CA GLU A 206 6.18 -12.61 -16.96
C GLU A 206 5.00 -11.65 -17.23
N VAL A 207 4.23 -11.33 -16.19
CA VAL A 207 3.04 -10.48 -16.30
C VAL A 207 3.39 -9.05 -16.69
N LEU A 208 4.46 -8.48 -16.13
CA LEU A 208 4.90 -7.11 -16.43
C LEU A 208 5.49 -7.00 -17.83
N ASN A 209 6.38 -7.91 -18.24
CA ASN A 209 6.96 -7.91 -19.59
C ASN A 209 5.91 -8.13 -20.69
N ALA A 210 4.83 -8.87 -20.39
CA ALA A 210 3.74 -9.10 -21.34
C ALA A 210 2.76 -7.92 -21.45
N HIS A 211 2.75 -6.97 -20.50
CA HIS A 211 1.73 -5.94 -20.45
C HIS A 211 2.14 -4.71 -21.29
N PRO A 212 1.36 -4.33 -22.32
CA PRO A 212 1.77 -3.30 -23.30
C PRO A 212 1.95 -1.90 -22.74
N ALA A 213 1.38 -1.62 -21.56
CA ALA A 213 1.48 -0.32 -20.91
C ALA A 213 2.80 -0.09 -20.16
N PHE A 214 3.64 -1.12 -20.01
CA PHE A 214 4.84 -1.08 -19.19
C PHE A 214 6.05 -1.57 -19.98
N GLU A 215 7.17 -0.90 -19.80
CA GLU A 215 8.46 -1.27 -20.38
C GLU A 215 9.45 -1.58 -19.26
N ASN A 216 10.18 -2.68 -19.38
CA ASN A 216 11.18 -3.05 -18.39
C ASN A 216 12.35 -2.05 -18.43
N THR A 217 12.79 -1.58 -17.27
CA THR A 217 13.98 -0.72 -17.19
C THR A 217 15.29 -1.47 -17.43
N GLN A 218 15.26 -2.81 -17.34
CA GLN A 218 16.41 -3.65 -17.61
C GLN A 218 16.40 -4.09 -19.08
N ALA A 219 17.50 -3.82 -19.79
CA ALA A 219 17.62 -4.11 -21.21
C ALA A 219 17.59 -5.62 -21.54
N ASP A 220 17.92 -6.48 -20.58
CA ASP A 220 17.83 -7.93 -20.69
C ASP A 220 16.43 -8.48 -20.36
N GLY A 221 15.49 -7.61 -19.98
CA GLY A 221 14.14 -7.98 -19.57
C GLY A 221 14.06 -8.67 -18.21
N GLY A 222 15.14 -8.62 -17.42
CA GLY A 222 15.29 -9.29 -16.13
C GLY A 222 14.90 -8.45 -14.91
N TYR A 223 15.45 -8.83 -13.76
CA TYR A 223 15.28 -8.15 -12.48
C TYR A 223 16.27 -6.99 -12.33
N ALA A 224 15.83 -5.91 -11.73
CA ALA A 224 16.70 -4.77 -11.44
C ALA A 224 17.52 -5.01 -10.16
N PRO A 225 18.72 -4.42 -10.03
CA PRO A 225 19.39 -4.35 -8.74
C PRO A 225 18.56 -3.52 -7.76
N ARG A 226 18.60 -3.86 -6.46
CA ARG A 226 17.95 -3.07 -5.42
C ARG A 226 18.43 -1.60 -5.50
N PRO A 227 17.53 -0.64 -5.74
CA PRO A 227 17.92 0.77 -5.77
C PRO A 227 18.39 1.23 -4.39
N GLY A 228 19.41 2.11 -4.35
CA GLY A 228 19.96 2.63 -3.09
C GLY A 228 18.94 3.37 -2.21
N PHE A 229 17.88 3.91 -2.81
CA PHE A 229 16.80 4.58 -2.09
C PHE A 229 15.84 3.61 -1.39
N ARG A 230 15.83 2.31 -1.74
CA ARG A 230 14.90 1.34 -1.14
C ARG A 230 15.54 0.76 0.12
N PRO A 231 15.06 1.13 1.32
CA PRO A 231 15.63 0.63 2.57
C PRO A 231 15.42 -0.87 2.70
N LEU A 232 16.25 -1.51 3.55
CA LEU A 232 16.02 -2.89 3.92
C LEU A 232 14.76 -2.97 4.79
N THR A 233 13.71 -3.60 4.29
CA THR A 233 12.49 -3.77 5.07
C THR A 233 12.68 -4.86 6.12
N ARG A 234 11.85 -4.84 7.18
CA ARG A 234 11.82 -5.93 8.16
C ARG A 234 11.52 -7.29 7.52
N PHE A 235 10.73 -7.31 6.44
CA PHE A 235 10.42 -8.54 5.71
C PHE A 235 11.63 -9.08 4.97
N GLU A 236 12.43 -8.21 4.36
CA GLU A 236 13.69 -8.59 3.72
C GLU A 236 14.69 -9.16 4.71
N GLY A 237 14.84 -8.55 5.88
CA GLY A 237 15.70 -9.11 6.92
C GLY A 237 15.30 -10.55 7.27
N GLN A 238 14.00 -10.80 7.46
CA GLN A 238 13.50 -12.15 7.76
C GLN A 238 13.62 -13.15 6.61
N GLY A 239 13.54 -12.69 5.36
CA GLY A 239 13.76 -13.51 4.16
C GLY A 239 15.24 -13.84 3.97
N LEU A 240 16.12 -12.85 4.11
CA LEU A 240 17.57 -13.01 4.03
C LEU A 240 18.10 -13.97 5.11
N ASP A 241 17.57 -13.88 6.33
CA ASP A 241 17.90 -14.83 7.41
C ASP A 241 17.53 -16.29 7.06
N LYS A 242 16.61 -16.49 6.12
CA LYS A 242 16.20 -17.79 5.59
C LYS A 242 16.88 -18.15 4.27
N GLY A 243 17.82 -17.34 3.80
CA GLY A 243 18.52 -17.52 2.54
C GLY A 243 17.69 -17.19 1.29
N HIS A 244 16.59 -16.44 1.43
CA HIS A 244 15.81 -15.99 0.28
C HIS A 244 16.57 -14.91 -0.50
N VAL A 245 16.38 -14.91 -1.82
CA VAL A 245 16.83 -13.83 -2.71
C VAL A 245 15.67 -12.85 -2.88
N VAL A 246 15.97 -11.55 -2.74
CA VAL A 246 15.00 -10.49 -3.04
C VAL A 246 15.18 -10.05 -4.47
N HIS A 247 14.07 -9.98 -5.20
CA HIS A 247 14.01 -9.46 -6.56
C HIS A 247 13.29 -8.12 -6.58
N ASP A 248 13.91 -7.16 -7.25
CA ASP A 248 13.33 -5.86 -7.57
C ASP A 248 12.94 -5.84 -9.06
N LEU A 249 11.73 -5.36 -9.35
CA LEU A 249 11.21 -5.21 -10.71
C LEU A 249 10.83 -3.75 -10.91
N LEU A 250 11.53 -3.06 -11.80
CA LEU A 250 11.29 -1.66 -12.13
C LEU A 250 10.84 -1.56 -13.59
N PHE A 251 9.62 -1.05 -13.78
CA PHE A 251 9.00 -0.87 -15.09
C PHE A 251 8.53 0.57 -15.25
N THR A 252 8.68 1.13 -16.45
CA THR A 252 8.24 2.49 -16.76
C THR A 252 6.92 2.45 -17.50
N ARG A 253 5.98 3.34 -17.14
CA ARG A 253 4.73 3.52 -17.87
C ARG A 253 5.03 4.16 -19.23
N VAL A 254 4.68 3.50 -20.32
CA VAL A 254 4.88 4.06 -21.68
C VAL A 254 3.90 5.21 -21.97
N ALA A 255 4.27 6.12 -22.88
CA ALA A 255 3.47 7.31 -23.18
C ALA A 255 2.15 7.04 -23.90
N GLU A 256 2.09 6.00 -24.72
CA GLU A 256 0.90 5.60 -25.48
C GLU A 256 0.57 4.14 -25.14
N LEU A 257 -0.69 3.86 -24.79
CA LEU A 257 -1.17 2.48 -24.84
C LEU A 257 -1.18 2.10 -26.32
N PRO A 258 -0.45 1.07 -26.77
CA PRO A 258 -0.57 0.63 -28.15
C PRO A 258 -2.05 0.36 -28.43
N ALA A 259 -2.53 0.83 -29.57
CA ALA A 259 -3.91 0.67 -29.97
C ALA A 259 -4.29 -0.83 -29.91
N ALA A 260 -5.39 -1.11 -29.21
CA ALA A 260 -5.94 -2.45 -29.05
C ALA A 260 -6.37 -3.07 -30.40
#